data_AF-A0A183CUD6-F1
#
_entry.id   AF-A0A183CUD6-F1
#
_cell.length_a   1.000
_cell.length_b   1.000
_cell.length_c   1.000
_cell.angle_alpha   90.00
_cell.angle_beta   90.00
_cell.angle_gamma   90.00
#
_symmetry.space_group_name_H-M   'P 1'
#
loop_
_entity.id
_entity.type
_entity.pdbx_description
1 polymer ?
#
loop_
_entity_poly.entity_id
_entity_poly.type
_entity_poly.pdbx_seq_one_letter_code
_entity_poly.pdbx_strand_id
1 'polypeptide(L)'
;MRLCFSILLPLLLQLIWTHKSIVRIGHLLPANPLVAYEADVLRFCTRDLQSRNITPTNLMLEVITMQSCNRFSGVENAAYLHYMHNATVYFGPGCNEEMLVIGRLAPRWNVPIIAHLSGDDALSDRTAFSTLGSVALTSAIEMAQATFTYLRLYNWQKVYIY
;
A
#
# COMPACT_ATOMS: atom_id res chain seq x y z
N MET A 1 -25.38 38.58 27.88
CA MET A 1 -25.33 37.48 26.89
C MET A 1 -24.24 37.64 25.81
N ARG A 2 -23.20 38.46 26.00
CA ARG A 2 -22.08 38.62 25.03
C ARG A 2 -20.76 37.96 25.46
N LEU A 3 -20.58 37.66 26.75
CA LEU A 3 -19.36 37.03 27.26
C LEU A 3 -19.25 35.52 26.97
N CYS A 4 -20.36 34.81 26.78
CA CYS A 4 -20.33 33.36 26.55
C CYS A 4 -19.76 33.01 25.16
N PHE A 5 -20.00 33.86 24.16
CA PHE A 5 -19.54 33.63 22.77
C PHE A 5 -18.02 33.87 22.60
N SER A 6 -17.40 34.74 23.41
CA SER A 6 -15.99 35.10 23.29
C SER A 6 -15.02 34.05 23.85
N ILE A 7 -15.50 33.17 24.74
CA ILE A 7 -14.67 32.11 25.36
C ILE A 7 -14.89 30.77 24.65
N LEU A 8 -16.09 30.51 24.13
CA LEU A 8 -16.37 29.27 23.38
C LEU A 8 -15.57 29.17 22.08
N LEU A 9 -15.36 30.28 21.36
CA LEU A 9 -14.65 30.28 20.07
C LEU A 9 -13.17 29.85 20.19
N PRO A 10 -12.34 30.41 21.09
CA PRO A 10 -10.96 29.95 21.26
C PRO A 10 -10.87 28.53 21.83
N LEU A 11 -11.84 28.09 22.66
CA LEU A 11 -11.89 26.72 23.15
C LEU A 11 -12.19 25.72 22.02
N LEU A 12 -13.10 26.07 21.11
CA LEU A 12 -13.40 25.28 19.91
C LEU A 12 -12.19 25.22 18.98
N LEU A 13 -11.47 26.33 18.80
CA LEU A 13 -10.21 26.39 18.03
C LEU A 13 -9.10 25.54 18.64
N GLN A 14 -8.98 25.49 19.97
CA GLN A 14 -8.03 24.61 20.66
C GLN A 14 -8.39 23.12 20.50
N LEU A 15 -9.68 22.76 20.56
CA LEU A 15 -10.18 21.41 20.31
C LEU A 15 -9.92 20.94 18.87
N ILE A 16 -10.02 21.84 17.88
CA ILE A 16 -9.70 21.56 16.48
C ILE A 16 -8.18 21.32 16.29
N TRP A 17 -7.33 21.97 17.10
CA TRP A 17 -5.87 21.87 16.99
C TRP A 17 -5.29 20.57 17.60
N THR A 18 -6.04 19.89 18.46
CA THR A 18 -5.60 18.65 19.13
C THR A 18 -5.99 17.36 18.41
N HIS A 19 -6.63 17.43 17.25
CA HIS A 19 -7.09 16.23 16.56
C HIS A 19 -5.93 15.49 15.89
N LYS A 20 -5.51 14.37 16.48
CA LYS A 20 -4.50 13.48 15.90
C LYS A 20 -5.16 12.61 14.83
N SER A 21 -4.81 12.80 13.56
CA SER A 21 -5.29 11.99 12.45
C SER A 21 -4.54 10.66 12.41
N ILE A 22 -5.26 9.55 12.28
CA ILE A 22 -4.68 8.21 12.21
C ILE A 22 -4.84 7.66 10.79
N VAL A 23 -3.73 7.33 10.15
CA VAL A 23 -3.69 6.59 8.89
C VAL A 23 -3.41 5.14 9.22
N ARG A 24 -4.40 4.29 8.96
CA ARG A 24 -4.30 2.85 9.19
C ARG A 24 -3.87 2.17 7.91
N ILE A 25 -2.70 1.55 7.95
CA ILE A 25 -2.06 0.85 6.86
C ILE A 25 -2.42 -0.63 7.03
N GLY A 26 -3.28 -1.13 6.15
CA GLY A 26 -3.59 -2.55 6.04
C GLY A 26 -2.49 -3.26 5.27
N HIS A 27 -1.68 -4.05 5.94
CA HIS A 27 -0.56 -4.77 5.34
C HIS A 27 -0.92 -6.26 5.19
N LEU A 28 -0.71 -6.79 3.98
CA LEU A 28 -1.01 -8.19 3.64
C LEU A 28 0.30 -8.95 3.42
N LEU A 29 0.67 -9.77 4.39
CA LEU A 29 1.96 -10.45 4.47
C LEU A 29 1.85 -11.90 3.96
N PRO A 30 2.60 -12.30 2.91
CA PRO A 30 2.63 -13.69 2.48
C PRO A 30 3.31 -14.58 3.53
N ALA A 31 2.90 -15.84 3.63
CA ALA A 31 3.55 -16.84 4.48
C ALA A 31 4.89 -17.33 3.87
N ASN A 32 5.82 -16.40 3.67
CA ASN A 32 7.12 -16.64 3.06
C ASN A 32 8.26 -16.18 4.00
N PRO A 33 9.19 -17.09 4.38
CA PRO A 33 10.32 -16.75 5.24
C PRO A 33 11.20 -15.59 4.73
N LEU A 34 11.30 -15.41 3.41
CA LEU A 34 12.15 -14.37 2.81
C LEU A 34 11.66 -12.95 3.08
N VAL A 35 10.36 -12.77 3.36
CA VAL A 35 9.74 -11.47 3.62
C VAL A 35 9.07 -11.39 5.00
N ALA A 36 9.37 -12.35 5.89
CA ALA A 36 8.73 -12.46 7.20
C ALA A 36 8.88 -11.19 8.07
N TYR A 37 9.94 -10.41 7.86
CA TYR A 37 10.24 -9.19 8.62
C TYR A 37 9.59 -7.92 8.05
N GLU A 38 8.81 -8.01 6.97
CA GLU A 38 8.27 -6.83 6.30
C GLU A 38 7.43 -5.96 7.24
N ALA A 39 6.61 -6.58 8.10
CA ALA A 39 5.80 -5.85 9.07
C ALA A 39 6.66 -5.04 10.07
N ASP A 40 7.80 -5.58 10.47
CA ASP A 40 8.73 -4.90 11.40
C ASP A 40 9.49 -3.78 10.70
N VAL A 41 9.87 -3.97 9.43
CA VAL A 41 10.44 -2.93 8.58
C VAL A 41 9.46 -1.77 8.41
N LEU A 42 8.20 -2.05 8.09
CA LEU A 42 7.16 -1.02 7.96
C LEU A 42 7.00 -0.23 9.27
N ARG A 43 6.93 -0.92 10.42
CA ARG A 43 6.87 -0.25 11.73
C ARG A 43 8.12 0.58 12.01
N PHE A 44 9.30 0.08 11.68
CA PHE A 44 10.54 0.85 11.81
C PHE A 44 10.50 2.12 10.95
N CYS A 45 10.09 2.01 9.69
CA CYS A 45 9.93 3.16 8.79
C CYS A 45 8.92 4.18 9.32
N THR A 46 7.77 3.74 9.87
CA THR A 46 6.80 4.68 10.47
C THR A 46 7.40 5.47 11.63
N ARG A 47 8.25 4.84 12.47
CA ARG A 47 8.94 5.49 13.57
C ARG A 47 10.05 6.43 13.08
N ASP A 48 10.81 6.03 12.06
CA ASP A 48 11.86 6.88 11.46
C ASP A 48 11.26 8.16 10.84
N LEU A 49 10.14 8.03 10.12
CA LEU A 49 9.44 9.18 9.54
C LEU A 49 8.97 10.17 10.62
N GLN A 50 8.52 9.65 11.77
CA GLN A 50 8.12 10.47 12.90
C GLN A 50 9.32 11.12 13.61
N SER A 51 10.38 10.36 13.88
CA SER A 51 11.56 10.86 14.60
C SER A 51 12.30 11.97 13.82
N ARG A 52 12.23 11.91 12.49
CA ARG A 52 12.84 12.89 11.58
C ARG A 52 11.92 14.05 11.23
N ASN A 53 10.74 14.14 11.83
CA ASN A 53 9.72 15.16 11.54
C ASN A 53 9.35 15.23 10.03
N ILE A 54 9.36 14.08 9.33
CA ILE A 54 8.94 14.01 7.91
C ILE A 54 7.41 14.01 7.80
N THR A 55 6.74 13.32 8.72
CA THR A 55 5.27 13.36 8.83
C THR A 55 4.82 14.50 9.73
N PRO A 56 3.65 15.13 9.47
CA PRO A 56 3.07 16.13 10.36
C PRO A 56 2.94 15.62 11.80
N THR A 57 3.15 16.48 12.80
CA THR A 57 3.12 16.11 14.22
C THR A 57 1.75 15.62 14.70
N ASN A 58 0.68 16.03 14.00
CA ASN A 58 -0.70 15.59 14.22
C ASN A 58 -1.09 14.34 13.40
N LEU A 59 -0.14 13.65 12.76
CA LEU A 59 -0.37 12.44 11.97
C LEU A 59 0.24 11.22 12.65
N MET A 60 -0.53 10.14 12.76
CA MET A 60 -0.07 8.83 13.24
C MET A 60 -0.23 7.79 12.16
N LEU A 61 0.83 7.03 11.87
CA LEU A 61 0.79 5.88 10.98
C LEU A 61 0.68 4.61 11.84
N GLU A 62 -0.35 3.80 11.59
CA GLU A 62 -0.60 2.54 12.31
C GLU A 62 -0.57 1.38 11.31
N VAL A 63 0.31 0.41 11.50
CA VAL A 63 0.44 -0.77 10.61
C VAL A 63 -0.28 -1.96 11.22
N ILE A 64 -1.31 -2.46 10.53
CA ILE A 64 -2.08 -3.65 10.91
C ILE A 64 -1.80 -4.72 9.86
N THR A 65 -1.19 -5.83 10.27
CA THR A 65 -0.77 -6.91 9.36
C THR A 65 -1.70 -8.11 9.46
N MET A 66 -2.10 -8.63 8.31
CA MET A 66 -2.83 -9.89 8.17
C MET A 66 -2.12 -10.81 7.19
N GLN A 67 -2.38 -12.11 7.28
CA GLN A 67 -1.80 -13.10 6.38
C GLN A 67 -2.38 -12.95 4.96
N SER A 68 -1.57 -13.25 3.94
CA SER A 68 -1.98 -13.35 2.54
C SER A 68 -1.26 -14.49 1.82
N CYS A 69 -1.58 -14.66 0.54
CA CYS A 69 -0.97 -15.62 -0.37
C CYS A 69 -1.08 -17.07 0.10
N ASN A 70 -2.23 -17.40 0.69
CA ASN A 70 -2.58 -18.75 1.08
C ASN A 70 -4.05 -18.99 0.80
N ARG A 71 -4.35 -19.64 -0.33
CA ARG A 71 -5.74 -20.00 -0.72
C ARG A 71 -6.69 -18.79 -0.71
N PHE A 72 -6.27 -17.66 -1.26
CA PHE A 72 -7.03 -16.40 -1.29
C PHE A 72 -7.31 -15.77 0.09
N SER A 73 -6.60 -16.17 1.15
CA SER A 73 -6.76 -15.59 2.49
C SER A 73 -6.46 -14.09 2.53
N GLY A 74 -5.64 -13.57 1.62
CA GLY A 74 -5.41 -12.12 1.57
C GLY A 74 -6.66 -11.34 1.12
N VAL A 75 -7.55 -11.94 0.33
CA VAL A 75 -8.78 -11.28 -0.13
C VAL A 75 -9.76 -11.09 1.02
N GLU A 76 -10.00 -12.14 1.80
CA GLU A 76 -10.83 -12.07 3.02
C GLU A 76 -10.21 -11.12 4.05
N ASN A 77 -8.88 -11.17 4.21
CA ASN A 77 -8.18 -10.32 5.16
C ASN A 77 -8.16 -8.85 4.73
N ALA A 78 -8.12 -8.54 3.43
CA ALA A 78 -8.28 -7.19 2.92
C ALA A 78 -9.67 -6.62 3.28
N ALA A 79 -10.71 -7.42 3.09
CA ALA A 79 -12.08 -7.05 3.48
C ALA A 79 -12.20 -6.90 5.01
N TYR A 80 -11.60 -7.80 5.80
CA TYR A 80 -11.53 -7.67 7.25
C TYR A 80 -10.85 -6.38 7.69
N LEU A 81 -9.69 -6.05 7.11
CA LEU A 81 -8.98 -4.79 7.36
C LEU A 81 -9.82 -3.56 6.95
N HIS A 82 -10.59 -3.66 5.86
CA HIS A 82 -11.50 -2.60 5.44
C HIS A 82 -12.60 -2.35 6.49
N TYR A 83 -13.41 -3.37 6.75
CA TYR A 83 -14.66 -3.21 7.48
C TYR A 83 -14.48 -3.19 9.00
N MET A 84 -13.48 -3.91 9.53
CA MET A 84 -13.26 -4.03 10.98
C MET A 84 -12.21 -3.05 11.51
N HIS A 85 -11.25 -2.66 10.67
CA HIS A 85 -10.13 -1.81 11.08
C HIS A 85 -10.09 -0.46 10.38
N ASN A 86 -11.01 -0.14 9.45
CA ASN A 86 -11.01 1.11 8.70
C ASN A 86 -9.64 1.41 8.08
N ALA A 87 -9.03 0.41 7.44
CA ALA A 87 -7.77 0.60 6.71
C ALA A 87 -7.94 1.67 5.62
N THR A 88 -7.05 2.66 5.63
CA THR A 88 -7.07 3.83 4.74
C THR A 88 -6.10 3.69 3.56
N VAL A 89 -5.24 2.69 3.59
CA VAL A 89 -4.33 2.30 2.49
C VAL A 89 -3.95 0.85 2.65
N TYR A 90 -3.79 0.13 1.55
CA TYR A 90 -3.30 -1.25 1.53
C TYR A 90 -1.88 -1.37 1.01
N PHE A 91 -1.09 -2.22 1.64
CA PHE A 91 0.25 -2.63 1.18
C PHE A 91 0.20 -4.13 0.92
N GLY A 92 0.42 -4.52 -0.33
CA GLY A 92 0.29 -5.90 -0.78
C GLY A 92 -1.14 -6.29 -1.19
N PRO A 93 -1.36 -7.59 -1.46
CA PRO A 93 -0.50 -8.72 -1.11
C PRO A 93 0.71 -8.87 -2.04
N GLY A 94 1.61 -9.79 -1.71
CA GLY A 94 2.81 -10.04 -2.54
C GLY A 94 2.59 -10.96 -3.75
N CYS A 95 1.49 -11.72 -3.78
CA CYS A 95 1.13 -12.64 -4.86
C CYS A 95 0.15 -12.00 -5.85
N ASN A 96 0.34 -12.30 -7.13
CA ASN A 96 -0.44 -11.72 -8.21
C ASN A 96 -1.92 -12.12 -8.16
N GLU A 97 -2.24 -13.37 -7.81
CA GLU A 97 -3.61 -13.90 -7.83
C GLU A 97 -4.54 -13.13 -6.90
N GLU A 98 -4.08 -12.86 -5.67
CA GLU A 98 -4.85 -12.09 -4.70
C GLU A 98 -4.81 -10.59 -5.02
N MET A 99 -3.65 -10.07 -5.47
CA MET A 99 -3.49 -8.67 -5.85
C MET A 99 -4.45 -8.26 -6.98
N LEU A 100 -4.66 -9.15 -7.97
CA LEU A 100 -5.62 -8.94 -9.06
C LEU A 100 -7.06 -8.84 -8.56
N VAL A 101 -7.42 -9.55 -7.49
CA VAL A 101 -8.77 -9.50 -6.91
C VAL A 101 -8.92 -8.25 -6.05
N ILE A 102 -8.00 -8.04 -5.11
CA ILE A 102 -8.07 -6.93 -4.15
C ILE A 102 -7.92 -5.59 -4.87
N GLY A 103 -7.06 -5.52 -5.90
CA GLY A 103 -6.89 -4.33 -6.72
C GLY A 103 -8.16 -3.88 -7.45
N ARG A 104 -9.10 -4.80 -7.73
CA ARG A 104 -10.43 -4.47 -8.28
C ARG A 104 -11.46 -4.09 -7.20
N LEU A 105 -11.24 -4.53 -5.96
CA LEU A 105 -12.09 -4.18 -4.81
C LEU A 105 -11.70 -2.81 -4.23
N ALA A 106 -10.41 -2.48 -4.17
CA ALA A 106 -9.89 -1.27 -3.55
C ALA A 106 -10.52 0.03 -4.11
N PRO A 107 -10.75 0.18 -5.42
CA PRO A 107 -11.49 1.33 -5.97
C PRO A 107 -12.93 1.44 -5.47
N ARG A 108 -13.61 0.31 -5.22
CA ARG A 108 -14.98 0.30 -4.68
C ARG A 108 -15.03 0.76 -3.22
N TRP A 109 -13.93 0.55 -2.50
CA TRP A 109 -13.72 1.07 -1.16
C TRP A 109 -13.19 2.50 -1.14
N ASN A 110 -12.82 3.05 -2.30
CA ASN A 110 -12.12 4.32 -2.45
C ASN A 110 -10.83 4.37 -1.59
N VAL A 111 -10.09 3.27 -1.57
CA VAL A 111 -8.84 3.11 -0.82
C VAL A 111 -7.69 2.85 -1.78
N PRO A 112 -6.55 3.56 -1.64
CA PRO A 112 -5.34 3.24 -2.40
C PRO A 112 -4.74 1.89 -1.98
N ILE A 113 -4.19 1.17 -2.95
CA ILE A 113 -3.46 -0.08 -2.72
C ILE A 113 -2.09 -0.01 -3.40
N ILE A 114 -1.04 -0.42 -2.70
CA ILE A 114 0.33 -0.41 -3.20
C ILE A 114 0.79 -1.85 -3.44
N ALA A 115 1.00 -2.19 -4.71
CA ALA A 115 1.65 -3.43 -5.11
C ALA A 115 3.17 -3.26 -4.94
N HIS A 116 3.72 -3.84 -3.88
CA HIS A 116 5.14 -3.72 -3.56
C HIS A 116 5.98 -4.94 -3.97
N LEU A 117 5.34 -6.11 -4.12
CA LEU A 117 5.99 -7.35 -4.58
C LEU A 117 5.30 -7.97 -5.81
N SER A 118 4.06 -7.61 -6.10
CA SER A 118 3.32 -8.11 -7.26
C SER A 118 3.61 -7.30 -8.52
N GLY A 119 3.81 -7.99 -9.64
CA GLY A 119 4.28 -7.40 -10.90
C GLY A 119 3.54 -7.92 -12.14
N ASP A 120 2.32 -8.42 -11.98
CA ASP A 120 1.49 -8.88 -13.10
C ASP A 120 1.18 -7.74 -14.08
N ASP A 121 1.37 -7.97 -15.37
CA ASP A 121 1.16 -6.97 -16.43
C ASP A 121 -0.28 -6.45 -16.47
N ALA A 122 -1.26 -7.26 -16.04
CA ALA A 122 -2.66 -6.83 -15.98
C ALA A 122 -2.87 -5.67 -14.97
N LEU A 123 -1.98 -5.50 -13.98
CA LEU A 123 -2.04 -4.39 -13.01
C LEU A 123 -1.74 -3.03 -13.66
N SER A 124 -1.27 -3.00 -14.91
CA SER A 124 -1.08 -1.76 -15.68
C SER A 124 -2.40 -1.13 -16.15
N ASP A 125 -3.52 -1.89 -16.18
CA ASP A 125 -4.82 -1.38 -16.60
C ASP A 125 -5.45 -0.45 -15.56
N ARG A 126 -5.32 0.86 -15.79
CA ARG A 126 -5.85 1.90 -14.89
C ARG A 126 -7.38 2.02 -14.89
N THR A 127 -8.06 1.40 -15.85
CA THR A 127 -9.53 1.36 -15.85
C THR A 127 -10.06 0.35 -14.83
N ALA A 128 -9.38 -0.79 -14.68
CA ALA A 128 -9.70 -1.82 -13.69
C ALA A 128 -9.05 -1.56 -12.32
N PHE A 129 -7.87 -0.96 -12.28
CA PHE A 129 -7.03 -0.78 -11.10
C PHE A 129 -6.76 0.71 -10.79
N SER A 130 -7.80 1.52 -10.73
CA SER A 130 -7.68 2.99 -10.68
C SER A 130 -7.05 3.56 -9.40
N THR A 131 -7.09 2.84 -8.28
CA THR A 131 -6.46 3.23 -7.01
C THR A 131 -5.14 2.53 -6.72
N LEU A 132 -4.63 1.75 -7.69
CA LEU A 132 -3.41 0.97 -7.53
C LEU A 132 -2.16 1.83 -7.77
N GLY A 133 -1.27 1.89 -6.80
CA GLY A 133 0.13 2.26 -6.98
C GLY A 133 0.99 1.00 -7.10
N SER A 134 2.11 1.07 -7.80
CA SER A 134 3.10 -0.01 -7.80
C SER A 134 4.48 0.57 -7.50
N VAL A 135 5.21 -0.10 -6.61
CA VAL A 135 6.64 0.11 -6.35
C VAL A 135 7.43 -1.16 -6.62
N ALA A 136 6.80 -2.17 -7.23
CA ALA A 136 7.44 -3.41 -7.59
C ALA A 136 8.60 -3.13 -8.58
N LEU A 137 9.76 -3.70 -8.27
CA LEU A 137 11.04 -3.40 -8.94
C LEU A 137 11.14 -3.87 -10.40
N THR A 138 10.19 -4.70 -10.85
CA THR A 138 10.26 -5.40 -12.14
C THR A 138 8.87 -5.60 -12.73
N SER A 139 8.44 -4.71 -13.62
CA SER A 139 7.38 -5.07 -14.56
C SER A 139 7.93 -6.01 -15.65
N ALA A 140 7.10 -6.90 -16.21
CA ALA A 140 7.56 -7.77 -17.30
C ALA A 140 7.97 -6.94 -18.53
N ILE A 141 7.33 -5.77 -18.73
CA ILE A 141 7.66 -4.82 -19.78
C ILE A 141 9.09 -4.26 -19.60
N GLU A 142 9.46 -3.82 -18.40
CA GLU A 142 10.82 -3.30 -18.14
C GLU A 142 11.87 -4.40 -18.32
N MET A 143 11.59 -5.63 -17.86
CA MET A 143 12.46 -6.78 -18.10
C MET A 143 12.58 -7.12 -19.60
N ALA A 144 11.48 -7.04 -20.35
CA ALA A 144 11.49 -7.25 -21.79
C ALA A 144 12.31 -6.17 -22.51
N GLN A 145 12.20 -4.91 -22.12
CA GLN A 145 12.99 -3.80 -22.66
C GLN A 145 14.48 -3.97 -22.35
N ALA A 146 14.82 -4.33 -21.11
CA ALA A 146 16.19 -4.61 -20.70
C ALA A 146 16.78 -5.79 -21.47
N THR A 147 16.03 -6.89 -21.57
CA THR A 147 16.42 -8.09 -22.33
C THR A 147 16.61 -7.74 -23.80
N PHE A 148 15.65 -7.06 -24.43
CA PHE A 148 15.75 -6.65 -25.84
C PHE A 148 16.98 -5.76 -26.09
N THR A 149 17.24 -4.79 -25.20
CA THR A 149 18.42 -3.93 -25.28
C THR A 149 19.71 -4.74 -25.17
N TYR A 150 19.75 -5.71 -24.26
CA TYR A 150 20.87 -6.62 -24.11
C TYR A 150 21.11 -7.46 -25.37
N LEU A 151 20.06 -8.03 -25.95
CA LEU A 151 20.16 -8.80 -27.21
C LEU A 151 20.68 -7.96 -28.37
N ARG A 152 20.22 -6.71 -28.48
CA ARG A 152 20.70 -5.77 -29.50
C ARG A 152 22.17 -5.44 -29.32
N LEU A 153 22.65 -5.28 -28.08
CA LEU A 153 24.04 -4.96 -27.80
C LEU A 153 25.00 -6.06 -28.29
N TYR A 154 24.57 -7.32 -28.25
CA TYR A 154 25.36 -8.47 -28.72
C TYR A 154 24.99 -8.96 -30.13
N ASN A 155 24.11 -8.25 -30.85
CA ASN A 155 23.59 -8.64 -32.16
C ASN A 155 22.99 -10.06 -32.20
N TRP A 156 22.38 -10.51 -31.10
CA TRP A 156 21.69 -11.81 -31.07
C TRP A 156 20.35 -11.69 -31.78
N GLN A 157 20.21 -12.37 -32.92
CA GLN A 157 18.99 -12.33 -33.76
C GLN A 157 18.00 -13.46 -33.45
N LYS A 158 18.43 -14.47 -32.70
CA LYS A 158 17.62 -15.64 -32.35
C LYS A 158 17.84 -15.97 -30.88
N VAL A 159 16.74 -16.13 -30.17
CA VAL A 159 16.72 -16.52 -28.76
C VAL A 159 15.68 -17.61 -28.56
N TYR A 160 15.93 -18.47 -27.59
CA TYR A 160 14.99 -19.50 -27.16
C TYR A 160 14.48 -19.13 -25.77
N ILE A 161 13.16 -19.23 -25.58
CA ILE A 161 12.47 -19.00 -24.31
C ILE A 161 11.78 -20.32 -23.96
N TYR A 162 11.91 -20.76 -22.71
CA TYR A 162 11.26 -21.97 -22.18
C TYR A 162 10.09 -21.61 -21.28
#